data_AF-A0A2N6VIX4-F1
#
_entry.id   AF-A0A2N6VIX4-F1
#
_cell.length_a   1.000
_cell.length_b   1.000
_cell.length_c   1.000
_cell.angle_alpha   90.00
_cell.angle_beta   90.00
_cell.angle_gamma   90.00
#
_symmetry.space_group_name_H-M   'P 1'
#
loop_
_entity.id
_entity.type
_entity.pdbx_description
1 polymer ?
#
loop_
_entity_poly.entity_id
_entity_poly.type
_entity_poly.pdbx_seq_one_letter_code
_entity_poly.pdbx_strand_id
1 'polypeptide(L)'
;IGWLIASPRVRAACQAIQQYMTFSVGNPLQAALAQAIGEGWSFPKENRDVLQHNREIIVGALEDVQDLQIHVPQAGYFLLADFAQLTDKDATAVNDVLTRKVGVTGIPATALCRKGSETAKRFRSFIRFSFCKSTEEVEDAAQ
;
A
#
# COMPACT_ATOMS: atom_id res chain seq x y z
N ILE A 1 4.44 -8.67 -14.35
CA ILE A 1 5.57 -8.25 -15.21
C ILE A 1 6.21 -7.04 -14.55
N GLY A 2 7.54 -7.03 -14.41
CA GLY A 2 8.29 -5.90 -13.89
C GLY A 2 9.64 -5.82 -14.61
N TRP A 3 10.30 -4.67 -14.54
CA TRP A 3 11.59 -4.45 -15.18
C TRP A 3 12.49 -3.60 -14.28
N LEU A 4 13.78 -3.62 -14.60
CA LEU A 4 14.78 -2.77 -13.97
C LEU A 4 15.49 -1.97 -15.06
N ILE A 5 15.81 -0.71 -14.75
CA ILE A 5 16.65 0.15 -15.58
C ILE A 5 17.92 0.42 -14.78
N ALA A 6 19.07 0.05 -15.33
CA ALA A 6 20.35 0.14 -14.63
C ALA A 6 21.51 0.30 -15.60
N SER A 7 22.69 0.69 -15.09
CA SER A 7 23.93 0.74 -15.86
C SER A 7 24.30 -0.65 -16.41
N PRO A 8 25.07 -0.74 -17.51
CA PRO A 8 25.38 -2.02 -18.15
C PRO A 8 25.94 -3.08 -17.19
N ARG A 9 26.84 -2.67 -16.28
CA ARG A 9 27.44 -3.55 -15.27
C ARG A 9 26.40 -4.15 -14.32
N VAL A 10 25.49 -3.32 -13.81
CA VAL A 10 24.45 -3.77 -12.86
C VAL A 10 23.40 -4.61 -13.60
N ARG A 11 22.98 -4.20 -14.78
CA ARG A 11 22.03 -4.94 -15.62
C ARG A 11 22.55 -6.36 -15.92
N ALA A 12 23.81 -6.51 -16.32
CA ALA A 12 24.41 -7.82 -16.61
C ALA A 12 24.42 -8.74 -15.38
N ALA A 13 24.74 -8.19 -14.20
CA ALA A 13 24.69 -8.95 -12.94
C ALA A 13 23.25 -9.40 -12.61
N CYS A 14 22.26 -8.50 -12.73
CA CYS A 14 20.86 -8.85 -12.51
C CYS A 14 20.34 -9.89 -13.52
N GLN A 15 20.75 -9.78 -14.80
CA GLN A 15 20.38 -10.74 -15.84
C GLN A 15 20.95 -12.13 -15.58
N ALA A 16 22.21 -12.22 -15.13
CA ALA A 16 22.83 -13.50 -14.74
C ALA A 16 22.05 -14.18 -13.61
N ILE A 17 21.58 -13.42 -12.61
CA ILE A 17 20.70 -13.95 -11.55
C ILE A 17 19.35 -14.39 -12.13
N GLN A 18 18.71 -13.54 -12.92
CA GLN A 18 17.37 -13.80 -13.49
C GLN A 18 17.36 -15.08 -14.35
N GLN A 19 18.43 -15.34 -15.11
CA GLN A 19 18.61 -16.53 -15.93
C GLN A 19 18.44 -17.83 -15.12
N TYR A 20 18.92 -17.86 -13.88
CA TYR A 20 18.83 -19.03 -12.99
C TYR A 20 17.67 -18.99 -12.01
N MET A 21 17.04 -17.83 -11.80
CA MET A 21 15.85 -17.70 -10.95
C MET A 21 14.57 -18.13 -11.66
N THR A 22 14.30 -17.54 -12.83
CA THR A 22 13.06 -17.82 -13.58
C THR A 22 13.28 -17.96 -15.08
N PHE A 23 14.49 -17.69 -15.58
CA PHE A 23 14.89 -17.71 -16.99
C PHE A 23 14.14 -16.69 -17.86
N SER A 24 12.82 -16.82 -17.96
CA SER A 24 11.92 -15.92 -18.70
C SER A 24 10.63 -15.67 -17.91
N VAL A 25 9.89 -14.63 -18.28
CA VAL A 25 8.61 -14.26 -17.65
C VAL A 25 7.49 -14.25 -18.69
N GLY A 26 6.23 -14.31 -18.26
CA GLY A 26 5.07 -14.57 -19.13
C GLY A 26 5.06 -13.81 -20.46
N ASN A 27 5.42 -14.51 -21.55
CA ASN A 27 5.55 -13.92 -22.89
C ASN A 27 4.28 -13.23 -23.40
N PRO A 28 3.07 -13.80 -23.26
CA PRO A 28 1.84 -13.11 -23.67
C PRO A 28 1.63 -11.79 -22.93
N LEU A 29 1.96 -11.73 -21.64
CA LEU A 29 1.83 -10.51 -20.83
C LEU A 29 2.89 -9.46 -21.22
N GLN A 30 4.09 -9.88 -21.61
CA GLN A 30 5.10 -8.97 -22.14
C GLN A 30 4.64 -8.33 -23.45
N ALA A 31 4.07 -9.12 -24.37
CA ALA A 31 3.53 -8.63 -25.64
C ALA A 31 2.37 -7.64 -25.43
N ALA A 32 1.40 -8.00 -24.58
CA ALA A 32 0.27 -7.14 -24.25
C ALA A 32 0.72 -5.80 -23.62
N LEU A 33 1.69 -5.86 -22.69
CA LEU A 33 2.23 -4.65 -22.06
C LEU A 33 3.00 -3.78 -23.06
N ALA A 34 3.81 -4.38 -23.94
CA ALA A 34 4.54 -3.64 -24.97
C ALA A 34 3.58 -2.90 -25.92
N GLN A 35 2.48 -3.55 -26.30
CA GLN A 35 1.42 -2.93 -27.10
C GLN A 35 0.77 -1.77 -26.34
N ALA A 36 0.33 -1.98 -25.10
CA ALA A 36 -0.32 -0.94 -24.30
C ALA A 36 0.57 0.29 -24.11
N ILE A 37 1.88 0.09 -23.88
CA ILE A 37 2.86 1.18 -23.78
C ILE A 37 3.03 1.89 -25.13
N GLY A 38 3.15 1.14 -26.22
CA GLY A 38 3.34 1.69 -27.57
C GLY A 38 2.15 2.52 -28.08
N GLU A 39 0.94 2.19 -27.66
CA GLU A 39 -0.31 2.87 -28.06
C GLU A 39 -0.64 4.10 -27.21
N GLY A 40 0.20 4.45 -26.21
CA GLY A 40 -0.02 5.60 -25.35
C GLY A 40 -0.81 5.25 -24.09
N TRP A 41 -0.18 4.48 -23.20
CA TRP A 41 -0.78 3.94 -21.98
C TRP A 41 -1.34 5.03 -21.04
N SER A 42 -2.67 5.22 -21.04
CA SER A 42 -3.36 6.21 -20.20
C SER A 42 -3.54 5.75 -18.74
N PHE A 43 -3.54 4.43 -18.50
CA PHE A 43 -3.82 3.81 -17.20
C PHE A 43 -3.05 4.41 -16.02
N PRO A 44 -1.73 4.70 -16.08
CA PRO A 44 -1.05 5.29 -14.91
C PRO A 44 -1.62 6.65 -14.50
N LYS A 45 -2.10 7.44 -15.47
CA LYS A 45 -2.74 8.73 -15.21
C LYS A 45 -4.10 8.53 -14.54
N GLU A 46 -4.94 7.69 -15.14
CA GLU A 46 -6.28 7.36 -14.63
C GLU A 46 -6.21 6.74 -13.24
N ASN A 47 -5.31 5.78 -13.03
CA ASN A 47 -5.11 5.12 -11.74
C ASN A 47 -4.63 6.09 -10.67
N ARG A 48 -3.77 7.06 -10.99
CA ARG A 48 -3.39 8.12 -10.03
C ARG A 48 -4.62 8.94 -9.64
N ASP A 49 -5.45 9.32 -10.59
CA ASP A 49 -6.62 10.17 -10.34
C ASP A 49 -7.66 9.43 -9.46
N VAL A 50 -7.91 8.15 -9.74
CA VAL A 50 -8.76 7.29 -8.89
C VAL A 50 -8.19 7.12 -7.48
N LEU A 51 -6.89 6.81 -7.36
CA LEU A 51 -6.27 6.64 -6.05
C LEU A 51 -6.21 7.95 -5.25
N GLN A 52 -6.06 9.09 -5.92
CA GLN A 52 -6.13 10.39 -5.27
C GLN A 52 -7.53 10.66 -4.71
N HIS A 53 -8.57 10.40 -5.50
CA HIS A 53 -9.96 10.54 -5.04
C HIS A 53 -10.27 9.63 -3.85
N ASN A 54 -9.89 8.35 -3.92
CA ASN A 54 -10.07 7.42 -2.81
C ASN A 54 -9.28 7.83 -1.55
N ARG A 55 -8.09 8.42 -1.72
CA ARG A 55 -7.31 8.99 -0.61
C ARG A 55 -8.08 10.12 0.07
N GLU A 56 -8.67 11.04 -0.71
CA GLU A 56 -9.41 12.19 -0.18
C GLU A 56 -10.61 11.72 0.68
N ILE A 57 -11.34 10.69 0.23
CA ILE A 57 -12.47 10.09 0.97
C ILE A 57 -12.01 9.53 2.32
N ILE A 58 -11.02 8.63 2.32
CA ILE A 58 -10.56 7.99 3.57
C ILE A 58 -9.89 8.98 4.52
N VAL A 59 -9.14 9.93 3.99
CA VAL A 59 -8.50 10.97 4.82
C VAL A 59 -9.58 11.80 5.50
N GLY A 60 -10.60 12.27 4.77
CA GLY A 60 -11.70 13.03 5.36
C GLY A 60 -12.40 12.27 6.48
N ALA A 61 -12.77 11.01 6.23
CA ALA A 61 -13.45 10.18 7.24
C ALA A 61 -12.60 9.92 8.49
N LEU A 62 -11.28 9.72 8.33
CA LEU A 62 -10.40 9.48 9.48
C LEU A 62 -10.03 10.76 10.23
N GLU A 63 -10.02 11.93 9.58
CA GLU A 63 -9.82 13.23 10.23
C GLU A 63 -10.98 13.58 11.19
N ASP A 64 -12.19 13.08 10.91
CA ASP A 64 -13.35 13.24 11.78
C ASP A 64 -13.28 12.37 13.05
N VAL A 65 -12.38 11.38 13.10
CA VAL A 65 -12.18 10.55 14.28
C VAL A 65 -11.32 11.31 15.30
N GLN A 66 -11.98 11.80 16.35
CA GLN A 66 -11.31 12.52 17.44
C GLN A 66 -10.14 11.69 18.02
N ASP A 67 -9.02 12.36 18.28
CA ASP A 67 -7.80 11.78 18.86
C ASP A 67 -7.12 10.69 18.01
N LEU A 68 -7.59 10.43 16.78
CA LEU A 68 -6.85 9.61 15.83
C LEU A 68 -5.81 10.45 15.08
N GLN A 69 -4.55 10.04 15.12
CA GLN A 69 -3.52 10.69 14.31
C GLN A 69 -3.33 9.92 13.01
N ILE A 70 -3.57 10.58 11.87
CA ILE A 70 -3.29 10.00 10.54
C ILE A 70 -2.06 10.61 9.89
N HIS A 71 -1.40 9.80 9.06
CA HIS A 71 -0.30 10.22 8.21
C HIS A 71 -0.77 10.17 6.76
N VAL A 72 -1.15 11.34 6.26
CA VAL A 72 -1.67 11.50 4.90
C VAL A 72 -0.58 11.15 3.88
N PRO A 73 -0.80 10.15 2.99
CA PRO A 73 0.25 9.69 2.09
C PRO A 73 0.47 10.65 0.93
N GLN A 74 1.74 10.91 0.61
CA GLN A 74 2.11 11.72 -0.56
C GLN A 74 2.08 10.92 -1.87
N ALA A 75 2.17 9.59 -1.78
CA ALA A 75 2.19 8.68 -2.93
C ALA A 75 1.77 7.25 -2.52
N GLY A 76 1.54 6.41 -3.51
CA GLY A 76 1.06 5.05 -3.30
C GLY A 76 -0.42 5.01 -2.89
N TYR A 77 -0.83 3.89 -2.33
CA TYR A 77 -2.24 3.64 -1.97
C TYR A 77 -2.43 3.18 -0.53
N PHE A 78 -1.47 3.52 0.35
CA PHE A 78 -1.50 3.16 1.77
C PHE A 78 -1.50 4.41 2.64
N LEU A 79 -2.32 4.43 3.68
CA LEU A 79 -2.31 5.42 4.75
C LEU A 79 -1.91 4.72 6.07
N LEU A 80 -1.23 5.46 6.96
CA LEU A 80 -0.94 5.01 8.32
C LEU A 80 -1.78 5.81 9.30
N ALA A 81 -2.39 5.12 10.26
CA ALA A 81 -3.10 5.73 11.38
C ALA A 81 -2.48 5.24 12.70
N ASP A 82 -2.20 6.17 13.60
CA ASP A 82 -1.66 5.93 14.93
C ASP A 82 -2.78 6.02 15.97
N PHE A 83 -3.02 4.88 16.64
CA PHE A 83 -4.07 4.73 17.65
C PHE A 83 -3.58 5.00 19.08
N ALA A 84 -2.35 5.48 19.28
CA ALA A 84 -1.75 5.64 20.60
C ALA A 84 -2.55 6.55 21.55
N GLN A 85 -3.22 7.58 21.03
CA GLN A 85 -4.02 8.51 21.83
C GLN A 85 -5.43 7.96 22.16
N LEU A 86 -5.88 6.95 21.42
CA LEU A 86 -7.18 6.31 21.62
C LEU A 86 -7.12 5.14 22.62
N THR A 87 -5.97 4.46 22.70
CA THR A 87 -5.83 3.26 23.54
C THR A 87 -4.37 2.85 23.76
N ASP A 88 -4.09 2.23 24.91
CA ASP A 88 -2.79 1.60 25.23
C ASP A 88 -2.56 0.25 24.52
N LYS A 89 -3.57 -0.27 23.82
CA LYS A 89 -3.47 -1.51 23.05
C LYS A 89 -2.48 -1.37 21.89
N ASP A 90 -1.84 -2.48 21.51
CA ASP A 90 -1.05 -2.47 20.29
C ASP A 90 -1.95 -2.53 19.05
N ALA A 91 -1.35 -2.21 17.90
CA ALA A 91 -2.01 -2.22 16.61
C ALA A 91 -2.67 -3.56 16.29
N THR A 92 -2.14 -4.69 16.76
CA THR A 92 -2.73 -6.02 16.53
C THR A 92 -4.06 -6.14 17.25
N ALA A 93 -4.10 -5.78 18.54
CA ALA A 93 -5.32 -5.83 19.33
C ALA A 93 -6.36 -4.80 18.87
N VAL A 94 -5.93 -3.60 18.44
CA VAL A 94 -6.83 -2.62 17.83
C VAL A 94 -7.39 -3.14 16.51
N ASN A 95 -6.55 -3.69 15.64
CA ASN A 95 -6.97 -4.19 14.33
C ASN A 95 -7.96 -5.35 14.44
N ASP A 96 -7.82 -6.25 15.42
CA ASP A 96 -8.81 -7.32 15.66
C ASP A 96 -10.17 -6.75 16.08
N VAL A 97 -10.18 -5.70 16.91
CA VAL A 97 -11.42 -5.02 17.29
C VAL A 97 -12.08 -4.33 16.10
N LEU A 98 -11.31 -3.57 15.31
CA LEU A 98 -11.81 -2.91 14.09
C LEU A 98 -12.39 -3.95 13.12
N THR A 99 -11.66 -5.04 12.89
CA THR A 99 -12.09 -6.12 11.99
C THR A 99 -13.42 -6.72 12.44
N ARG A 100 -13.55 -7.06 13.72
CA ARG A 100 -14.73 -7.78 14.23
C ARG A 100 -15.95 -6.89 14.48
N LYS A 101 -15.74 -5.64 14.88
CA LYS A 101 -16.82 -4.77 15.35
C LYS A 101 -17.19 -3.67 14.35
N VAL A 102 -16.23 -3.20 13.58
CA VAL A 102 -16.40 -2.11 12.60
C VAL A 102 -16.43 -2.68 11.18
N GLY A 103 -15.86 -3.86 10.95
CA GLY A 103 -15.76 -4.47 9.61
C GLY A 103 -14.56 -3.95 8.80
N VAL A 104 -13.80 -2.99 9.33
CA VAL A 104 -12.62 -2.41 8.69
C VAL A 104 -11.36 -3.14 9.15
N THR A 105 -10.58 -3.64 8.20
CA THR A 105 -9.33 -4.37 8.48
C THR A 105 -8.14 -3.67 7.85
N GLY A 106 -7.13 -3.39 8.66
CA GLY A 106 -5.82 -2.93 8.22
C GLY A 106 -4.73 -3.95 8.48
N ILE A 107 -3.48 -3.50 8.36
CA ILE A 107 -2.28 -4.29 8.66
C ILE A 107 -1.47 -3.56 9.73
N PRO A 108 -1.23 -4.17 10.91
CA PRO A 108 -0.31 -3.60 11.90
C PRO A 108 1.05 -3.30 11.28
N ALA A 109 1.53 -2.06 11.38
CA ALA A 109 2.75 -1.61 10.72
C ALA A 109 4.01 -2.32 11.26
N THR A 110 3.94 -2.85 12.49
CA THR A 110 5.00 -3.67 13.09
C THR A 110 5.31 -4.93 12.29
N ALA A 111 4.39 -5.45 11.46
CA ALA A 111 4.64 -6.57 10.57
C ALA A 111 5.70 -6.27 9.50
N LEU A 112 5.93 -4.99 9.19
CA LEU A 112 6.97 -4.52 8.27
C LEU A 112 8.28 -4.18 8.99
N CYS A 113 8.34 -4.36 10.32
CA CYS A 113 9.48 -4.01 11.14
C CYS A 113 10.23 -5.27 11.59
N ARG A 114 11.55 -5.15 11.82
CA ARG A 114 12.29 -6.20 12.52
C ARG A 114 11.76 -6.33 13.94
N LYS A 115 11.37 -7.56 14.34
CA LYS A 115 10.88 -7.85 15.70
C LYS A 115 11.88 -7.36 16.77
N GLY A 116 11.38 -6.62 17.75
CA GLY A 116 12.16 -6.07 18.87
C GLY A 116 12.98 -4.82 18.56
N SER A 117 13.00 -4.34 17.30
CA SER A 117 13.69 -3.10 16.95
C SER A 117 13.02 -1.85 17.53
N GLU A 118 13.78 -0.76 17.67
CA GLU A 118 13.22 0.55 18.05
C GLU A 118 12.14 1.03 17.08
N THR A 119 12.29 0.72 15.78
CA THR A 119 11.25 0.99 14.78
C THR A 119 9.95 0.25 15.09
N ALA A 120 10.01 -1.03 15.46
CA ALA A 120 8.82 -1.79 15.86
C ALA A 120 8.14 -1.21 17.10
N LYS A 121 8.91 -0.64 18.05
CA LYS A 121 8.36 0.04 19.23
C LYS A 121 7.64 1.34 18.83
N ARG A 122 8.23 2.13 17.94
CA ARG A 122 7.62 3.38 17.43
C ARG A 122 6.32 3.12 16.67
N PHE A 123 6.27 2.06 15.87
CA PHE A 123 5.08 1.70 15.10
C PHE A 123 4.11 0.76 15.86
N ARG A 124 4.26 0.61 17.19
CA ARG A 124 3.48 -0.35 17.98
C ARG A 124 1.97 -0.16 17.85
N SER A 125 1.51 1.09 17.77
CA SER A 125 0.11 1.51 17.69
C SER A 125 -0.36 1.85 16.28
N PHE A 126 0.49 1.65 15.27
CA PHE A 126 0.21 2.06 13.90
C PHE A 126 -0.45 0.94 13.09
N ILE A 127 -1.56 1.26 12.44
CA ILE A 127 -2.22 0.39 11.46
C ILE A 127 -2.10 1.03 10.07
N ARG A 128 -1.75 0.21 9.08
CA ARG A 128 -1.71 0.59 7.66
C ARG A 128 -3.00 0.16 6.97
N PHE A 129 -3.70 1.10 6.37
CA PHE A 129 -4.89 0.86 5.54
C PHE A 129 -4.57 1.03 4.06
N SER A 130 -5.30 0.34 3.20
CA SER A 130 -5.18 0.44 1.73
C SER A 130 -6.47 0.99 1.15
N PHE A 131 -6.35 1.95 0.23
CA PHE A 131 -7.47 2.52 -0.52
C PHE A 131 -7.40 2.21 -2.03
N CYS A 132 -6.56 1.24 -2.42
CA CYS A 132 -6.55 0.66 -3.77
C CYS A 132 -7.72 -0.32 -3.97
N LYS A 133 -8.94 0.22 -3.92
CA LYS A 133 -10.23 -0.46 -3.99
C LYS A 133 -11.16 0.31 -4.92
N SER A 134 -12.36 -0.21 -5.21
CA SER A 134 -13.36 0.61 -5.90
C SER A 134 -13.71 1.82 -5.03
N THR A 135 -14.11 2.93 -5.66
CA THR A 135 -14.55 4.12 -4.90
C THR A 135 -15.73 3.79 -3.99
N GLU A 136 -16.66 2.95 -4.45
CA GLU A 136 -17.80 2.47 -3.64
C GLU A 136 -17.35 1.70 -2.38
N GLU A 137 -16.39 0.77 -2.50
CA GLU A 137 -15.82 0.06 -1.33
C GLU A 137 -15.15 1.04 -0.35
N VAL A 138 -14.57 2.13 -0.86
CA VAL A 138 -13.89 3.14 -0.07
C VAL A 138 -14.89 4.05 0.65
N GLU A 139 -15.98 4.42 -0.01
CA GLU A 139 -17.08 5.19 0.57
C GLU A 139 -17.82 4.40 1.64
N ASP A 140 -18.08 3.11 1.41
CA ASP A 140 -18.70 2.22 2.42
C ASP A 140 -17.83 2.11 3.67
N ALA A 141 -16.51 1.94 3.50
CA ALA A 141 -15.56 1.89 4.62
C ALA A 141 -15.37 3.24 5.35
N ALA A 142 -15.79 4.35 4.74
CA ALA A 142 -15.67 5.70 5.29
C ALA A 142 -16.86 6.11 6.19
N GLN A 143 -17.95 5.34 6.17
CA GLN A 143 -19.15 5.55 7.00
C GLN A 143 -18.98 5.01 8.42
#